data_AF-A0A7J6KHZ8-F1
#
_entry.id   AF-A0A7J6KHZ8-F1
#
_cell.length_a   1.000
_cell.length_b   1.000
_cell.length_c   1.000
_cell.angle_alpha   90.00
_cell.angle_beta   90.00
_cell.angle_gamma   90.00
#
_symmetry.space_group_name_H-M   'P 1'
#
loop_
_entity.id
_entity.type
_entity.pdbx_description
1 polymer ?
#
loop_
_entity_poly.entity_id
_entity_poly.type
_entity_poly.pdbx_seq_one_letter_code
_entity_poly.pdbx_strand_id
1 'polypeptide(L)'
;IALHKTLGPDDSHKSTAATDYQEPVSSHVGIYVDDTHARGETKEEALYYADRLDSGLASHGFGSNAIKRLLSWAHDPSTYLGYLYSHDSLSVIFEPAEGLLSSKGLSRRQCFKIAMAFYDPLGLGVEYAVALRAMVREACSSSVGWDDLVESSLAAKL
;
A
#
# COMPACT_ATOMS: atom_id res chain seq x y z
N ILE A 1 34.51 22.11 24.85
CA ILE A 1 35.31 22.44 26.05
C ILE A 1 34.44 22.05 27.24
N ALA A 2 34.74 21.14 28.16
CA ALA A 2 35.81 20.17 28.36
C ALA A 2 35.24 19.07 29.32
N LEU A 3 35.88 17.91 29.31
CA LEU A 3 35.59 16.71 30.10
C LEU A 3 35.93 16.83 31.61
N HIS A 4 35.39 15.85 32.35
CA HIS A 4 35.79 15.29 33.66
C HIS A 4 35.24 15.89 34.98
N LYS A 5 34.49 15.05 35.70
CA LYS A 5 34.58 14.78 37.15
C LYS A 5 33.98 13.40 37.45
N THR A 6 34.82 12.38 37.59
CA THR A 6 35.17 11.65 38.85
C THR A 6 34.17 10.57 39.26
N LEU A 7 34.60 9.31 39.12
CA LEU A 7 34.01 8.11 39.73
C LEU A 7 34.48 7.96 41.18
N GLY A 8 33.57 7.53 42.06
CA GLY A 8 33.80 7.02 43.42
C GLY A 8 32.50 6.39 43.96
N PRO A 9 32.56 5.34 44.81
CA PRO A 9 31.71 4.15 44.69
C PRO A 9 30.49 4.09 45.63
N ASP A 10 29.57 3.17 45.29
CA ASP A 10 28.49 2.52 46.05
C ASP A 10 27.65 3.35 47.03
N ASP A 11 26.33 3.41 46.79
CA ASP A 11 25.42 2.45 47.44
C ASP A 11 23.94 2.69 47.10
N SER A 12 23.24 1.56 46.99
CA SER A 12 21.81 1.37 47.21
C SER A 12 20.79 1.85 46.16
N HIS A 13 20.23 0.85 45.48
CA HIS A 13 18.84 0.79 44.99
C HIS A 13 18.33 1.97 44.14
N LYS A 14 18.69 1.96 42.85
CA LYS A 14 17.78 2.48 41.82
C LYS A 14 17.23 1.32 41.01
N SER A 15 16.00 0.96 41.36
CA SER A 15 15.07 0.20 40.53
C SER A 15 15.14 0.71 39.09
N THR A 16 15.86 0.00 38.22
CA THR A 16 15.67 0.08 36.79
C THR A 16 14.40 -0.69 36.49
N ALA A 17 13.25 -0.05 36.67
CA ALA A 17 12.09 -0.39 35.86
C ALA A 17 12.53 -0.12 34.42
N ALA A 18 13.03 -1.15 33.75
CA ALA A 18 13.05 -1.18 32.31
C ALA A 18 11.57 -1.08 31.91
N THR A 19 11.11 0.14 31.68
CA THR A 19 9.93 0.35 30.85
C THR A 19 10.30 -0.26 29.52
N ASP A 20 9.82 -1.47 29.27
CA ASP A 20 9.79 -2.08 27.94
C ASP A 20 9.22 -1.02 27.02
N TYR A 21 10.11 -0.39 26.25
CA TYR A 21 9.72 0.61 25.26
C TYR A 21 9.08 -0.19 24.14
N GLN A 22 7.79 -0.53 24.29
CA GLN A 22 7.02 -1.09 23.21
C GLN A 22 6.87 0.01 22.17
N GLU A 23 7.36 -0.25 20.96
CA GLU A 23 7.17 0.65 19.85
C GLU A 23 5.68 0.95 19.66
N PRO A 24 5.31 2.18 19.28
CA PRO A 24 3.92 2.53 19.09
C PRO A 24 3.33 1.69 17.97
N VAL A 25 2.07 1.23 18.10
CA VAL A 25 1.36 0.43 17.09
C VAL A 25 1.49 1.04 15.68
N SER A 26 1.51 2.38 15.58
CA SER A 26 1.68 3.12 14.32
C SER A 26 3.00 2.85 13.56
N SER A 27 4.08 2.36 14.20
CA SER A 27 5.30 1.95 13.48
C SER A 27 5.19 0.56 12.84
N HIS A 28 4.20 -0.21 13.29
CA HIS A 28 3.95 -1.59 12.88
C HIS A 28 2.71 -1.76 12.02
N VAL A 29 1.92 -0.72 11.80
CA VAL A 29 0.69 -0.80 11.01
C VAL A 29 0.67 0.22 9.88
N GLY A 30 0.15 -0.17 8.74
CA GLY A 30 -0.18 0.72 7.64
C GLY A 30 -1.63 0.56 7.23
N ILE A 31 -2.27 1.68 6.92
CA ILE A 31 -3.66 1.75 6.48
C ILE A 31 -3.66 2.44 5.12
N TYR A 32 -4.23 1.80 4.11
CA TYR A 32 -4.37 2.34 2.77
C TYR A 32 -5.78 2.06 2.24
N VAL A 33 -6.60 3.11 2.18
CA VAL A 33 -8.01 3.04 1.77
C VAL A 33 -8.78 2.03 2.62
N ASP A 34 -9.06 0.83 2.10
CA ASP A 34 -9.76 -0.27 2.76
C ASP A 34 -8.84 -1.41 3.20
N ASP A 35 -7.57 -1.39 2.79
CA ASP A 35 -6.56 -2.37 3.18
C ASP A 35 -5.79 -1.89 4.42
N THR A 36 -5.53 -2.83 5.31
CA THR A 36 -4.66 -2.61 6.47
C THR A 36 -3.63 -3.73 6.58
N HIS A 37 -2.40 -3.40 6.95
CA HIS A 37 -1.37 -4.39 7.26
C HIS A 37 -0.78 -4.14 8.65
N ALA A 38 -0.36 -5.23 9.30
CA ALA A 38 0.46 -5.21 10.49
C ALA A 38 1.74 -6.01 10.24
N ARG A 39 2.88 -5.53 10.75
CA ARG A 39 4.20 -6.13 10.57
C ARG A 39 4.94 -6.30 11.90
N GLY A 40 5.84 -7.27 11.94
CA GLY A 40 6.75 -7.51 13.05
C GLY A 40 7.98 -8.26 12.55
N GLU A 41 9.05 -8.27 13.34
CA GLU A 41 10.26 -9.06 13.09
C GLU A 41 9.99 -10.56 13.27
N THR A 42 8.98 -10.90 14.08
CA THR A 42 8.52 -12.27 14.32
C THR A 42 7.03 -12.43 13.96
N LYS A 43 6.58 -13.68 13.79
CA LYS A 43 5.16 -13.98 13.52
C LYS A 43 4.29 -13.56 14.70
N GLU A 44 4.78 -13.80 15.90
CA GLU A 44 4.12 -13.50 17.17
C GLU A 44 3.93 -12.00 17.32
N GLU A 45 4.95 -11.21 16.99
CA GLU A 45 4.88 -9.75 17.00
C GLU A 45 3.90 -9.21 15.94
N ALA A 46 3.95 -9.74 14.70
CA ALA A 46 3.02 -9.34 13.65
C ALA A 46 1.56 -9.63 14.03
N LEU A 47 1.28 -10.79 14.64
CA LEU A 47 -0.04 -11.14 15.15
C LEU A 47 -0.48 -10.25 16.31
N TYR A 48 0.43 -9.94 17.24
CA TYR A 48 0.16 -9.02 18.35
C TYR A 48 -0.30 -7.65 17.84
N TYR A 49 0.39 -7.08 16.85
CA TYR A 49 -0.01 -5.79 16.28
C TYR A 49 -1.28 -5.88 15.43
N ALA A 50 -1.51 -6.99 14.71
CA ALA A 50 -2.75 -7.22 13.98
C ALA A 50 -3.97 -7.24 14.91
N ASP A 51 -3.90 -7.96 16.03
CA ASP A 51 -5.00 -8.05 17.00
C ASP A 51 -5.30 -6.70 17.66
N ARG A 52 -4.25 -5.89 17.94
CA ARG A 52 -4.40 -4.53 18.46
C ARG A 52 -5.04 -3.59 17.44
N LEU A 53 -4.65 -3.69 16.17
CA LEU A 53 -5.25 -2.93 15.08
C LEU A 53 -6.73 -3.27 14.94
N ASP A 54 -7.07 -4.57 14.87
CA ASP A 54 -8.46 -5.02 14.74
C ASP A 54 -9.33 -4.60 15.92
N SER A 55 -8.79 -4.68 17.14
CA SER A 55 -9.47 -4.19 18.35
C SER A 55 -9.73 -2.67 18.27
N GLY A 56 -8.75 -1.92 17.77
CA GLY A 56 -8.87 -0.48 17.53
C GLY A 56 -9.95 -0.16 16.50
N LEU A 57 -9.94 -0.84 15.35
CA LEU A 57 -10.93 -0.70 14.29
C LEU A 57 -12.35 -1.05 14.79
N ALA A 58 -12.50 -2.15 15.52
CA ALA A 58 -13.77 -2.59 16.10
C ALA A 58 -14.37 -1.55 17.06
N SER A 59 -13.53 -0.91 17.89
CA SER A 59 -13.98 0.16 18.79
C SER A 59 -14.53 1.40 18.06
N HIS A 60 -14.21 1.56 16.78
CA HIS A 60 -14.67 2.65 15.91
C HIS A 60 -15.72 2.21 14.89
N GLY A 61 -16.28 0.99 15.02
CA GLY A 61 -17.35 0.48 14.16
C GLY A 61 -16.88 -0.13 12.83
N PHE A 62 -15.57 -0.34 12.66
CA PHE A 62 -15.02 -1.07 11.51
C PHE A 62 -14.88 -2.56 11.85
N GLY A 63 -15.01 -3.43 10.84
CA GLY A 63 -14.84 -4.87 11.00
C GLY A 63 -13.82 -5.42 10.00
N SER A 64 -12.93 -6.29 10.47
CA SER A 64 -12.01 -7.04 9.60
C SER A 64 -12.72 -8.23 8.96
N ASN A 65 -12.53 -8.45 7.66
CA ASN A 65 -13.03 -9.66 7.00
C ASN A 65 -12.04 -10.82 7.18
N ALA A 66 -12.34 -11.75 8.09
CA ALA A 66 -11.47 -12.87 8.41
C ALA A 66 -11.14 -13.78 7.20
N ILE A 67 -12.06 -13.91 6.23
CA ILE A 67 -11.86 -14.73 5.02
C ILE A 67 -10.81 -14.10 4.11
N LYS A 68 -10.71 -12.78 4.10
CA LYS A 68 -9.76 -12.02 3.26
C LYS A 68 -8.44 -11.74 3.97
N ARG A 69 -8.25 -12.19 5.21
CA ARG A 69 -7.01 -11.95 5.95
C ARG A 69 -5.88 -12.77 5.33
N LEU A 70 -4.79 -12.10 5.01
CA LEU A 70 -3.59 -12.72 4.44
C LEU A 70 -2.47 -12.73 5.48
N LEU A 71 -1.74 -13.84 5.54
CA LEU A 71 -0.51 -13.97 6.31
C LEU A 71 0.63 -14.21 5.33
N SER A 72 1.64 -13.33 5.33
CA SER A 72 2.77 -13.40 4.40
C SER A 72 3.57 -14.71 4.48
N TRP A 73 3.46 -15.43 5.60
CA TRP A 73 4.11 -16.72 5.81
C TRP A 73 3.20 -17.95 5.62
N ALA A 74 1.93 -17.76 5.25
CA ALA A 74 0.98 -18.85 5.03
C ALA A 74 0.43 -18.91 3.60
N HIS A 75 0.61 -17.85 2.81
CA HIS A 75 0.05 -17.74 1.47
C HIS A 75 1.08 -17.14 0.51
N ASP A 76 1.56 -17.97 -0.42
CA ASP A 76 2.45 -17.56 -1.51
C ASP A 76 1.91 -18.12 -2.84
N PRO A 77 1.66 -17.30 -3.88
CA PRO A 77 1.74 -15.84 -3.93
C PRO A 77 0.45 -15.16 -3.43
N SER A 78 0.61 -13.98 -2.81
CA SER A 78 -0.50 -13.15 -2.29
C SER A 78 -0.53 -11.77 -2.93
N THR A 79 -1.68 -11.09 -2.89
CA THR A 79 -1.84 -9.75 -3.47
C THR A 79 -1.96 -8.67 -2.40
N TYR A 80 -1.30 -7.53 -2.60
CA TYR A 80 -1.41 -6.35 -1.74
C TYR A 80 -1.27 -5.09 -2.59
N LEU A 81 -2.24 -4.18 -2.52
CA LEU A 81 -2.26 -2.92 -3.30
C LEU A 81 -2.03 -3.09 -4.81
N GLY A 82 -2.49 -4.19 -5.41
CA GLY A 82 -2.29 -4.48 -6.84
C GLY A 82 -0.90 -5.04 -7.19
N TYR A 83 -0.10 -5.41 -6.18
CA TYR A 83 1.14 -6.15 -6.36
C TYR A 83 0.96 -7.60 -5.96
N LEU A 84 1.64 -8.51 -6.67
CA LEU A 84 1.99 -9.81 -6.13
C LEU A 84 3.20 -9.61 -5.25
N TYR A 85 3.12 -10.08 -4.01
CA TYR A 85 4.26 -10.12 -3.13
C TYR A 85 4.59 -11.58 -2.78
N SER A 86 5.88 -11.85 -2.77
CA SER A 86 6.52 -13.09 -2.30
C SER A 86 7.60 -12.69 -1.29
N HIS A 87 8.25 -13.67 -0.66
CA HIS A 87 9.27 -13.39 0.37
C HIS A 87 10.42 -12.50 -0.15
N ASP A 88 10.82 -12.67 -1.41
CA ASP A 88 11.99 -12.01 -2.00
C ASP A 88 11.66 -11.05 -3.15
N SER A 89 10.39 -10.93 -3.55
CA SER A 89 10.03 -10.07 -4.68
C SER A 89 8.64 -9.44 -4.54
N LEU A 90 8.56 -8.21 -5.06
CA LEU A 90 7.32 -7.48 -5.28
C LEU A 90 7.19 -7.28 -6.80
N SER A 91 6.11 -7.77 -7.40
CA SER A 91 5.83 -7.60 -8.82
C SER A 91 4.47 -6.98 -9.03
N VAL A 92 4.37 -6.09 -10.03
CA VAL A 92 3.10 -5.45 -10.38
C VAL A 92 2.18 -6.51 -11.00
N ILE A 93 0.91 -6.57 -10.55
CA ILE A 93 -0.11 -7.32 -11.28
C ILE A 93 -0.50 -6.48 -12.48
N PHE A 94 0.17 -6.75 -13.60
CA PHE A 94 -0.22 -6.21 -14.89
C PHE A 94 -0.80 -7.35 -15.71
N GLU A 95 -2.13 -7.45 -15.73
CA GLU A 95 -2.82 -8.20 -16.77
C GLU A 95 -3.05 -7.25 -17.94
N PRO A 96 -2.28 -7.35 -19.04
CA PRO A 96 -2.59 -6.59 -20.24
C PRO A 96 -4.01 -6.93 -20.63
N ALA A 97 -4.87 -5.93 -20.67
CA ALA A 97 -6.22 -6.10 -21.18
C ALA A 97 -6.14 -6.29 -22.70
N GLU A 98 -5.73 -7.47 -23.16
CA GLU A 98 -5.58 -7.84 -24.58
C GLU A 98 -6.88 -7.58 -25.38
N GLY A 99 -8.03 -7.61 -24.70
CA GLY A 99 -9.34 -7.25 -25.28
C GLY A 99 -9.65 -5.74 -25.34
N LEU A 100 -8.95 -4.88 -24.59
CA LEU A 100 -9.21 -3.43 -24.63
C LEU A 100 -8.62 -2.80 -25.88
N LEU A 101 -7.38 -3.14 -26.24
CA LEU A 101 -6.65 -2.56 -27.39
C LEU A 101 -7.19 -3.04 -28.75
N SER A 102 -7.98 -4.11 -28.77
CA SER A 102 -8.62 -4.66 -29.98
C SER A 102 -10.02 -4.09 -30.26
N SER A 103 -10.52 -3.18 -29.41
CA SER A 103 -11.84 -2.55 -29.56
C SER A 103 -11.82 -1.41 -30.59
N LYS A 104 -12.94 -1.18 -31.29
CA LYS A 104 -13.12 -0.11 -32.31
C LYS A 104 -13.09 1.34 -31.73
N GLY A 105 -12.63 1.49 -30.50
CA GLY A 105 -12.62 2.73 -29.73
C GLY A 105 -12.65 2.40 -28.25
N LEU A 106 -11.87 3.15 -27.45
CA LEU A 106 -11.85 3.01 -26.00
C LEU A 106 -12.88 3.95 -25.39
N SER A 107 -13.67 3.48 -24.44
CA SER A 107 -14.47 4.37 -23.61
C SER A 107 -13.60 5.15 -22.63
N ARG A 108 -14.11 6.28 -22.13
CA ARG A 108 -13.46 7.03 -21.05
C ARG A 108 -13.08 6.13 -19.87
N ARG A 109 -13.98 5.24 -19.43
CA ARG A 109 -13.74 4.26 -18.35
C ARG A 109 -12.58 3.32 -18.69
N GLN A 110 -12.48 2.88 -19.93
CA GLN A 110 -11.40 2.00 -20.40
C GLN A 110 -10.05 2.73 -20.43
N CYS A 111 -9.99 3.97 -20.90
CA CYS A 111 -8.79 4.81 -20.85
C CYS A 111 -8.29 5.01 -19.41
N PHE A 112 -9.19 5.30 -18.48
CA PHE A 112 -8.84 5.44 -17.06
C PHE A 112 -8.38 4.11 -16.44
N LYS A 113 -8.98 2.97 -16.81
CA LYS A 113 -8.50 1.65 -16.37
C LYS A 113 -7.07 1.37 -16.84
N ILE A 114 -6.76 1.69 -18.11
CA ILE A 114 -5.39 1.56 -18.64
C ILE A 114 -4.44 2.44 -17.84
N ALA A 115 -4.76 3.73 -17.64
CA ALA A 115 -3.89 4.60 -16.86
C ALA A 115 -3.67 4.14 -15.42
N MET A 116 -4.72 3.63 -14.78
CA MET A 116 -4.63 3.09 -13.43
C MET A 116 -3.83 1.79 -13.36
N ALA A 117 -3.68 1.03 -14.45
CA ALA A 117 -2.82 -0.15 -14.47
C ALA A 117 -1.32 0.19 -14.32
N PHE A 118 -0.93 1.44 -14.60
CA PHE A 118 0.42 1.95 -14.35
C PHE A 118 0.47 2.89 -13.14
N TYR A 119 -0.63 3.02 -12.40
CA TYR A 119 -0.61 3.71 -11.13
C TYR A 119 0.15 2.84 -10.13
N ASP A 120 1.19 3.42 -9.55
CA ASP A 120 1.99 2.83 -8.49
C ASP A 120 1.49 3.35 -7.13
N PRO A 121 0.69 2.58 -6.37
CA PRO A 121 0.21 3.02 -5.07
C PRO A 121 1.30 3.10 -3.99
N LEU A 122 2.48 2.53 -4.23
CA LEU A 122 3.64 2.65 -3.34
C LEU A 122 4.54 3.83 -3.71
N GLY A 123 4.30 4.48 -4.85
CA GLY A 123 5.06 5.64 -5.32
C GLY A 123 6.50 5.32 -5.71
N LEU A 124 6.80 4.08 -6.12
CA LEU A 124 8.15 3.71 -6.59
C LEU A 124 8.42 4.20 -8.02
N GLY A 125 7.38 4.46 -8.82
CA GLY A 125 7.41 4.95 -10.20
C GLY A 125 6.60 6.23 -10.47
N VAL A 126 6.68 7.23 -9.58
CA VAL A 126 5.83 8.44 -9.59
C VAL A 126 5.83 9.21 -10.92
N GLU A 127 6.96 9.26 -11.62
CA GLU A 127 7.12 10.07 -12.84
C GLU A 127 6.25 9.55 -14.00
N TYR A 128 6.14 8.24 -14.16
CA TYR A 128 5.29 7.62 -15.18
C TYR A 128 3.80 7.83 -14.90
N ALA A 129 3.42 7.85 -13.62
CA ALA A 129 2.03 8.05 -13.22
C ALA A 129 1.53 9.47 -13.56
N VAL A 130 2.37 10.51 -13.45
CA VAL A 130 1.98 11.89 -13.77
C VAL A 130 1.83 12.08 -15.29
N ALA A 131 2.80 11.62 -16.08
CA ALA A 131 2.75 11.72 -17.53
C ALA A 131 1.53 10.99 -18.11
N LEU A 132 1.24 9.78 -17.61
CA LEU A 132 0.10 8.99 -18.07
C LEU A 132 -1.26 9.60 -17.71
N ARG A 133 -1.37 10.21 -16.52
CA ARG A 133 -2.57 10.97 -16.14
C ARG A 133 -2.80 12.19 -17.05
N ALA A 134 -1.72 12.86 -17.47
CA ALA A 134 -1.81 13.95 -18.43
C ALA A 134 -2.28 13.47 -19.81
N MET A 135 -1.71 12.36 -20.31
CA MET A 135 -2.12 11.75 -21.58
C MET A 135 -3.59 11.30 -21.57
N VAL A 136 -4.07 10.67 -20.49
CA VAL A 136 -5.49 10.30 -20.37
C VAL A 136 -6.40 11.52 -20.29
N ARG A 137 -5.98 12.60 -19.61
CA ARG A 137 -6.77 13.84 -19.57
C ARG A 137 -6.93 14.46 -20.95
N GLU A 138 -5.86 14.47 -21.75
CA GLU A 138 -5.91 14.96 -23.12
C GLU A 138 -6.77 14.06 -24.00
N ALA A 139 -6.57 12.74 -23.91
CA ALA A 139 -7.33 11.76 -24.67
C ALA A 139 -8.84 11.85 -24.37
N CYS A 140 -9.22 12.01 -23.11
CA CYS A 140 -10.62 12.10 -22.68
C CYS A 140 -11.14 13.55 -22.60
N SER A 141 -10.55 14.51 -23.32
CA SER A 141 -10.93 15.93 -23.24
C SER A 141 -12.33 16.23 -23.81
N SER A 142 -12.78 15.45 -24.80
CA SER A 142 -14.08 15.60 -25.46
C SER A 142 -15.18 14.68 -24.94
N SER A 143 -14.85 13.70 -24.08
CA SER A 143 -15.81 12.75 -23.50
C SER A 143 -16.27 13.20 -22.11
N VAL A 144 -17.58 13.19 -21.85
CA VAL A 144 -18.15 13.65 -20.57
C VAL A 144 -18.62 12.46 -19.74
N GLY A 145 -19.27 11.50 -20.37
CA GLY A 145 -19.72 10.24 -19.78
C GLY A 145 -18.60 9.21 -19.64
N TRP A 146 -18.75 8.31 -18.67
CA TRP A 146 -17.80 7.21 -18.46
C TRP A 146 -17.78 6.21 -19.62
N ASP A 147 -18.90 6.05 -20.31
CA ASP A 147 -19.05 5.06 -21.37
C ASP A 147 -18.99 5.70 -22.78
N ASP A 148 -18.73 7.01 -22.84
CA ASP A 148 -18.45 7.74 -24.08
C ASP A 148 -17.16 7.23 -24.72
N LEU A 149 -17.20 6.99 -26.03
CA LEU A 149 -16.02 6.64 -26.80
C LEU A 149 -15.10 7.84 -26.95
N VAL A 150 -13.81 7.59 -26.77
CA VAL A 150 -12.74 8.55 -27.05
C VAL A 150 -12.46 8.54 -28.56
N GLU A 151 -12.27 9.72 -29.14
CA GLU A 151 -11.91 9.86 -30.55
C GLU A 151 -10.63 9.07 -30.86
N SER A 152 -10.61 8.33 -31.97
CA SER A 152 -9.53 7.40 -32.29
C SER A 152 -8.15 8.07 -32.42
N SER A 153 -8.10 9.32 -32.88
CA SER A 153 -6.87 10.14 -32.97
C SER A 153 -6.29 10.48 -31.59
N LEU A 154 -7.16 10.63 -30.59
CA LEU A 154 -6.83 10.93 -29.21
C LEU A 154 -6.52 9.64 -28.43
N ALA A 155 -7.22 8.54 -28.72
CA ALA A 155 -6.92 7.22 -28.17
C ALA A 155 -5.54 6.69 -28.61
N ALA A 156 -5.08 7.04 -29.82
CA ALA A 156 -3.76 6.65 -30.33
C ALA A 156 -2.56 7.28 -29.56
N LYS A 157 -2.83 8.22 -28.65
CA LYS A 157 -1.81 8.84 -27.78
C LYS A 157 -1.62 8.08 -26.45
N LEU A 158 -2.45 7.07 -26.19
CA LEU A 158 -2.34 6.17 -25.03
C LEU A 158 -1.54 4.92 -25.40
#